data_AF-A0A091LF18-F1
#
_entry.id   AF-A0A091LF18-F1
#
_cell.length_a   1.000
_cell.length_b   1.000
_cell.length_c   1.000
_cell.angle_alpha   90.00
_cell.angle_beta   90.00
_cell.angle_gamma   90.00
#
_symmetry.space_group_name_H-M   'P 1'
#
loop_
_entity.id
_entity.type
_entity.pdbx_description
1 polymer ?
#
loop_
_entity_poly.entity_id
_entity_poly.type
_entity_poly.pdbx_seq_one_letter_code
_entity_poly.pdbx_strand_id
1 'polypeptide(L)'
;SGTDEKKIIEVLSSRTSEQRQQIKQKYKTLYSKDLEEDLKGDLSGNFEKAVLALLDLPCEYEARQLQKAMKGAGTDESLLIEILCTRNNKEIVNIKDAYKQLFDRDLESDVKSDTSGSLQKILVTVLE
;
A
#
# COMPACT_ATOMS: atom_id res chain seq x y z
N SER A 1 -21.71 10.20 11.77
CA SER A 1 -21.30 11.01 10.61
C SER A 1 -22.40 10.95 9.57
N GLY A 2 -22.50 11.97 8.70
CA GLY A 2 -23.46 12.05 7.59
C GLY A 2 -22.88 11.59 6.24
N THR A 3 -21.77 10.85 6.28
CA THR A 3 -21.02 10.42 5.10
C THR A 3 -21.79 9.33 4.36
N ASP A 4 -21.99 9.52 3.06
CA ASP A 4 -22.71 8.58 2.20
C ASP A 4 -21.77 7.46 1.73
N GLU A 5 -21.54 6.47 2.61
CA GLU A 5 -20.65 5.33 2.35
C GLU A 5 -21.04 4.54 1.10
N LYS A 6 -22.35 4.49 0.78
CA LYS A 6 -22.85 3.81 -0.43
C LYS A 6 -22.33 4.47 -1.69
N LYS A 7 -22.32 5.80 -1.76
CA LYS A 7 -21.75 6.53 -2.90
C LYS A 7 -20.24 6.36 -3.00
N ILE A 8 -19.54 6.30 -1.86
CA ILE A 8 -18.10 6.02 -1.86
C ILE A 8 -17.83 4.65 -2.48
N ILE A 9 -18.58 3.62 -2.06
CA ILE A 9 -18.48 2.27 -2.64
C ILE A 9 -18.80 2.30 -4.13
N GLU A 10 -19.94 2.87 -4.52
CA GLU A 10 -20.39 2.93 -5.91
C GLU A 10 -19.32 3.55 -6.82
N VAL A 11 -18.71 4.66 -6.39
CA VAL A 11 -17.68 5.34 -7.17
C VAL A 11 -16.36 4.56 -7.15
N LEU A 12 -15.80 4.22 -5.99
CA LEU A 12 -14.43 3.68 -5.92
C LEU A 12 -14.33 2.23 -6.40
N SER A 13 -15.37 1.41 -6.19
CA SER A 13 -15.38 0.01 -6.63
C SER A 13 -15.53 -0.17 -8.14
N SER A 14 -16.03 0.86 -8.84
CA SER A 14 -16.29 0.83 -10.29
C SER A 14 -15.24 1.60 -11.11
N ARG A 15 -14.05 1.85 -10.54
CA ARG A 15 -12.97 2.61 -11.19
C ARG A 15 -11.67 1.83 -11.13
N THR A 16 -10.82 1.99 -12.14
CA THR A 16 -9.45 1.44 -12.11
C THR A 16 -8.58 2.22 -11.12
N SER A 17 -7.41 1.68 -10.78
CA SER A 17 -6.46 2.40 -9.94
C SER A 17 -6.07 3.75 -10.54
N GLU A 18 -5.79 3.80 -11.84
CA GLU A 18 -5.43 5.02 -12.56
C GLU A 18 -6.57 6.06 -12.52
N GLN A 19 -7.81 5.61 -12.70
CA GLN A 19 -8.98 6.48 -12.57
C GLN A 19 -9.13 7.02 -11.14
N ARG A 20 -8.83 6.20 -10.11
CA ARG A 20 -8.83 6.66 -8.71
C ARG A 20 -7.71 7.66 -8.44
N GLN A 21 -6.52 7.51 -9.04
CA GLN A 21 -5.48 8.55 -8.97
C GLN A 21 -5.92 9.86 -9.63
N GLN A 22 -6.61 9.79 -10.77
CA GLN A 22 -7.17 10.99 -11.40
C GLN A 22 -8.24 11.65 -10.53
N ILE A 23 -9.06 10.86 -9.82
CA ILE A 23 -10.03 11.38 -8.85
C ILE A 23 -9.31 12.10 -7.70
N LYS A 24 -8.28 11.49 -7.09
CA LYS A 24 -7.45 12.13 -6.05
C LYS A 24 -6.90 13.48 -6.52
N GLN A 25 -6.29 13.50 -7.71
CA GLN A 25 -5.72 14.72 -8.27
C GLN A 25 -6.79 15.80 -8.53
N LYS A 26 -7.93 15.43 -9.12
CA LYS A 26 -9.03 16.39 -9.36
C LYS A 26 -9.65 16.89 -8.07
N TYR A 27 -9.81 16.03 -7.06
CA TYR A 27 -10.32 16.43 -5.75
C TYR A 27 -9.41 17.49 -5.12
N LYS A 28 -8.10 17.27 -5.16
CA LYS A 28 -7.10 18.24 -4.69
C LYS A 28 -7.17 19.57 -5.45
N THR A 29 -7.29 19.55 -6.76
CA THR A 29 -7.41 20.77 -7.57
C THR A 29 -8.71 21.54 -7.28
N LEU A 30 -9.84 20.85 -7.14
CA LEU A 30 -11.15 21.49 -7.00
C LEU A 30 -11.39 22.01 -5.58
N TYR A 31 -10.94 21.28 -4.56
CA TYR A 31 -11.26 21.56 -3.17
C TYR A 31 -10.07 22.02 -2.34
N SER A 32 -8.84 21.99 -2.89
CA SER A 32 -7.60 22.27 -2.16
C SER A 32 -7.42 21.41 -0.90
N LYS A 33 -7.95 20.19 -0.94
CA LYS A 33 -7.91 19.22 0.15
C LYS A 33 -7.38 17.87 -0.34
N ASP A 34 -6.85 17.08 0.57
CA ASP A 34 -6.44 15.71 0.27
C ASP A 34 -7.61 14.75 0.49
N LEU A 35 -7.96 13.99 -0.55
CA LEU A 35 -9.11 13.07 -0.51
C LEU A 35 -8.90 11.95 0.52
N GLU A 36 -7.67 11.46 0.70
CA GLU A 36 -7.41 10.39 1.65
C GLU A 36 -7.56 10.89 3.08
N GLU A 37 -7.04 12.08 3.39
CA GLU A 37 -7.18 12.68 4.72
C GLU A 37 -8.64 13.01 5.07
N ASP A 38 -9.42 13.54 4.12
CA ASP A 38 -10.85 13.79 4.34
C ASP A 38 -11.61 12.47 4.58
N LEU A 39 -11.35 11.42 3.80
CA LEU A 39 -11.99 10.12 3.99
C LEU A 39 -11.57 9.45 5.31
N LYS A 40 -10.31 9.61 5.71
CA LYS A 40 -9.80 9.11 6.99
C LYS A 40 -10.42 9.82 8.19
N GLY A 41 -10.77 11.10 8.05
CA GLY A 41 -11.49 11.85 9.09
C GLY A 41 -12.95 11.44 9.24
N ASP A 42 -13.57 10.95 8.17
CA ASP A 42 -15.00 10.64 8.10
C ASP A 42 -15.34 9.16 8.30
N LEU A 43 -14.42 8.26 7.93
CA LEU A 43 -14.60 6.81 7.97
C LEU A 43 -13.87 6.20 9.18
N SER A 44 -14.21 4.96 9.52
CA SER A 44 -13.50 4.24 10.57
C SER A 44 -13.40 2.73 10.31
N GLY A 45 -12.49 2.07 11.02
CA GLY A 45 -12.41 0.62 11.10
C GLY A 45 -12.01 -0.06 9.79
N ASN A 46 -12.62 -1.21 9.48
CA ASN A 46 -12.27 -1.98 8.29
C ASN A 46 -12.72 -1.30 6.99
N PHE A 47 -13.80 -0.52 7.04
CA PHE A 47 -14.29 0.18 5.86
C PHE A 47 -13.32 1.29 5.43
N GLU A 48 -12.86 2.11 6.38
CA GLU A 48 -11.79 3.10 6.16
C GLU A 48 -10.55 2.46 5.52
N LYS A 49 -10.05 1.37 6.11
CA LYS A 49 -8.87 0.65 5.60
C LYS A 49 -9.06 0.18 4.15
N ALA A 50 -10.23 -0.37 3.83
CA ALA A 50 -10.54 -0.83 2.49
C ALA A 50 -10.63 0.32 1.48
N VAL A 51 -11.26 1.44 1.87
CA VAL A 51 -11.38 2.64 1.03
C VAL A 51 -10.01 3.25 0.75
N LEU A 52 -9.16 3.41 1.77
CA LEU A 52 -7.80 3.94 1.59
C LEU A 52 -6.94 3.01 0.75
N ALA A 53 -7.04 1.69 0.97
CA ALA A 53 -6.35 0.70 0.13
C ALA A 53 -6.76 0.77 -1.35
N LEU A 54 -8.03 1.06 -1.65
CA LEU A 54 -8.47 1.27 -3.03
C LEU A 54 -7.85 2.53 -3.65
N LEU A 55 -7.52 3.54 -2.84
CA LEU A 55 -6.96 4.82 -3.31
C LEU A 55 -5.44 4.79 -3.54
N ASP A 56 -4.72 3.83 -2.97
CA ASP A 56 -3.30 3.60 -3.26
C ASP A 56 -3.12 3.09 -4.71
N LEU A 57 -1.97 3.41 -5.32
CA LEU A 57 -1.47 2.61 -6.44
C LEU A 57 -1.13 1.18 -5.94
N PRO A 58 -1.18 0.14 -6.80
CA PRO A 58 -0.89 -1.23 -6.36
C PRO A 58 0.45 -1.35 -5.62
N CYS A 59 1.52 -0.74 -6.15
CA CYS A 59 2.84 -0.77 -5.52
C CYS A 59 2.91 0.00 -4.19
N GLU A 60 2.14 1.09 -4.04
CA GLU A 60 2.05 1.85 -2.79
C GLU A 60 1.37 1.02 -1.71
N TYR A 61 0.25 0.37 -2.05
CA TYR A 61 -0.46 -0.53 -1.15
C TYR A 61 0.44 -1.67 -0.69
N GLU A 62 1.14 -2.32 -1.62
CA GLU A 62 2.07 -3.42 -1.33
C GLU A 62 3.24 -2.95 -0.46
N ALA A 63 3.83 -1.78 -0.74
CA ALA A 63 4.86 -1.20 0.09
C ALA A 63 4.37 -0.97 1.53
N ARG A 64 3.15 -0.45 1.72
CA ARG A 64 2.54 -0.30 3.05
C ARG A 64 2.29 -1.65 3.75
N GLN A 65 1.85 -2.67 3.01
CA GLN A 65 1.68 -4.02 3.58
C GLN A 65 3.00 -4.64 4.00
N LEU A 66 4.05 -4.51 3.18
CA LEU A 66 5.41 -4.98 3.52
C LEU A 66 5.96 -4.24 4.74
N GLN A 67 5.79 -2.92 4.81
CA GLN A 67 6.20 -2.14 5.98
C GLN A 67 5.47 -2.60 7.24
N LYS A 68 4.17 -2.84 7.12
CA LYS A 68 3.33 -3.35 8.22
C LYS A 68 3.77 -4.76 8.65
N ALA A 69 4.10 -5.63 7.71
CA ALA A 69 4.56 -7.00 7.97
C ALA A 69 5.85 -7.02 8.81
N MET A 70 6.72 -6.03 8.62
CA MET A 70 8.00 -5.90 9.33
C MET A 70 7.94 -4.94 10.53
N LYS A 71 6.76 -4.40 10.86
CA LYS A 71 6.63 -3.41 11.92
C LYS A 71 6.21 -4.08 13.23
N GLY A 72 7.09 -4.05 14.22
CA GLY A 72 6.76 -4.37 15.61
C GLY A 72 7.59 -5.52 16.15
N ALA A 73 7.04 -6.24 17.14
CA ALA A 73 7.69 -7.42 17.68
C ALA A 73 7.33 -8.63 16.82
N GLY A 74 8.32 -9.16 16.10
CA GLY A 74 8.16 -10.24 15.14
C GLY A 74 7.78 -9.76 13.74
N THR A 75 7.70 -10.71 12.82
CA THR A 75 7.56 -10.47 11.38
C THR A 75 6.42 -11.31 10.84
N ASP A 76 5.53 -10.72 10.05
CA ASP A 76 4.52 -11.47 9.29
C ASP A 76 5.16 -12.07 8.03
N GLU A 77 5.87 -13.18 8.22
CA GLU A 77 6.57 -13.89 7.14
C GLU A 77 5.61 -14.35 6.04
N SER A 78 4.35 -14.66 6.38
CA SER A 78 3.36 -15.11 5.40
C SER A 78 2.99 -13.99 4.43
N LEU A 79 2.80 -12.77 4.93
CA LEU A 79 2.54 -11.61 4.08
C LEU A 79 3.75 -11.21 3.22
N LEU A 80 4.97 -11.33 3.76
CA LEU A 80 6.20 -11.11 2.98
C LEU A 80 6.29 -12.10 1.81
N ILE A 81 6.07 -13.39 2.08
CA ILE A 81 6.11 -14.44 1.05
C ILE A 81 4.99 -14.22 0.02
N GLU A 82 3.78 -13.92 0.47
CA GLU A 82 2.65 -13.66 -0.42
C GLU A 82 2.95 -12.54 -1.40
N ILE A 83 3.51 -11.42 -0.91
CA ILE A 83 3.81 -10.26 -1.76
C ILE A 83 5.03 -10.49 -2.62
N LEU A 84 6.17 -10.86 -2.05
CA LEU A 84 7.43 -10.89 -2.80
C LEU A 84 7.45 -12.06 -3.79
N CYS A 85 6.97 -13.25 -3.40
CA CYS A 85 7.12 -14.46 -4.21
C CYS A 85 6.06 -14.62 -5.32
N THR A 86 5.12 -13.69 -5.48
CA THR A 86 4.10 -13.75 -6.54
C THR A 86 4.15 -12.56 -7.51
N ARG A 87 5.08 -11.64 -7.31
CA ARG A 87 5.27 -10.44 -8.13
C ARG A 87 6.35 -10.69 -9.18
N ASN A 88 6.17 -10.10 -10.35
CA ASN A 88 7.20 -10.14 -11.38
C ASN A 88 8.26 -9.04 -11.16
N ASN A 89 9.39 -9.11 -11.86
CA ASN A 89 10.51 -8.19 -11.66
C ASN A 89 10.13 -6.72 -11.81
N LYS A 90 9.23 -6.40 -12.76
CA LYS A 90 8.77 -5.01 -12.96
C LYS A 90 7.94 -4.53 -11.77
N GLU A 91 7.07 -5.38 -11.23
CA GLU A 91 6.30 -5.08 -10.03
C GLU A 91 7.21 -4.91 -8.82
N ILE A 92 8.20 -5.78 -8.62
CA ILE A 92 9.20 -5.66 -7.55
C ILE A 92 9.93 -4.31 -7.61
N VAL A 93 10.38 -3.88 -8.79
CA VAL A 93 11.02 -2.56 -8.96
C VAL A 93 10.06 -1.44 -8.54
N ASN A 94 8.81 -1.47 -9.00
CA ASN A 94 7.81 -0.46 -8.63
C ASN A 94 7.53 -0.45 -7.12
N ILE A 95 7.51 -1.61 -6.47
CA ILE A 95 7.32 -1.73 -5.02
C ILE A 95 8.52 -1.16 -4.28
N LYS A 96 9.76 -1.46 -4.70
CA LYS A 96 10.99 -0.89 -4.11
C LYS A 96 10.98 0.65 -4.19
N ASP A 97 10.63 1.19 -5.35
CA ASP A 97 10.52 2.64 -5.56
C ASP A 97 9.44 3.27 -4.68
N ALA A 98 8.25 2.67 -4.62
CA ALA A 98 7.16 3.14 -3.77
C ALA A 98 7.53 3.08 -2.28
N TYR A 99 8.18 2.00 -1.84
CA TYR A 99 8.65 1.84 -0.47
C TYR A 99 9.64 2.94 -0.08
N LYS A 100 10.61 3.23 -0.96
CA LYS A 100 11.57 4.31 -0.75
C LYS A 100 10.90 5.67 -0.69
N GLN A 101 9.95 5.95 -1.57
CA GLN A 101 9.22 7.23 -1.58
C GLN A 101 8.34 7.43 -0.34
N LEU A 102 7.66 6.36 0.12
CA LEU A 102 6.72 6.44 1.23
C LEU A 102 7.39 6.48 2.61
N PHE A 103 8.52 5.78 2.77
CA PHE A 103 9.14 5.57 4.08
C PHE A 103 10.56 6.10 4.21
N ASP A 104 11.16 6.57 3.12
CA ASP A 104 12.58 6.93 3.03
C ASP A 104 13.54 5.80 3.43
N ARG A 105 13.10 4.55 3.26
CA ARG A 105 13.84 3.33 3.62
C ARG A 105 14.07 2.45 2.41
N ASP A 106 15.07 1.57 2.50
CA ASP A 106 15.34 0.58 1.46
C ASP A 106 14.65 -0.75 1.82
N LEU A 107 13.78 -1.25 0.94
CA LEU A 107 12.99 -2.46 1.20
C LEU A 107 13.88 -3.68 1.43
N GLU A 108 14.96 -3.81 0.66
CA GLU A 108 15.87 -4.96 0.76
C GLU A 108 16.63 -4.95 2.09
N SER A 109 17.11 -3.78 2.53
CA SER A 109 17.71 -3.58 3.83
C SER A 109 16.74 -3.93 4.96
N ASP A 110 15.48 -3.53 4.86
CA ASP A 110 14.49 -3.81 5.89
C ASP A 110 14.19 -5.31 5.96
N VAL A 111 13.98 -5.98 4.81
CA VAL A 111 13.79 -7.44 4.75
C VAL A 111 14.99 -8.19 5.31
N LYS A 112 16.22 -7.74 5.01
CA LYS A 112 17.46 -8.31 5.58
C LYS A 112 17.53 -8.17 7.10
N SER A 113 17.02 -7.06 7.65
CA SER A 113 17.05 -6.79 9.08
C SER A 113 15.99 -7.55 9.87
N ASP A 114 14.84 -7.81 9.24
CA ASP A 114 13.66 -8.34 9.90
C ASP A 114 13.49 -9.86 9.73
N THR A 115 14.19 -10.46 8.75
CA THR A 115 14.17 -11.91 8.52
C THR A 115 15.54 -12.55 8.76
N SER A 116 15.58 -13.88 8.90
CA SER A 116 16.84 -14.61 9.08
C SER A 116 16.88 -15.94 8.33
N GLY A 117 18.06 -16.57 8.33
CA GLY A 117 18.23 -17.94 7.83
C GLY A 117 17.93 -18.10 6.34
N SER A 118 17.31 -19.22 5.98
CA SER A 118 16.99 -19.55 4.58
C SER A 118 15.90 -18.65 4.00
N LEU A 119 14.92 -18.23 4.82
CA LEU A 119 13.86 -17.34 4.38
C LEU A 119 14.43 -16.00 3.91
N GLN A 120 15.30 -15.37 4.71
CA GLN A 120 15.96 -14.12 4.35
C GLN A 120 16.67 -14.24 3.00
N LYS A 121 17.44 -15.32 2.79
CA LYS A 121 18.18 -15.52 1.54
C LYS A 121 17.23 -15.56 0.33
N ILE A 122 16.14 -16.31 0.44
CA ILE A 122 15.15 -16.42 -0.64
C ILE A 122 14.51 -15.06 -0.93
N LEU A 123 14.04 -14.35 0.09
CA LEU A 123 13.37 -13.06 -0.08
C LEU A 123 14.30 -11.99 -0.64
N VAL A 124 15.57 -11.98 -0.24
CA VAL A 124 16.57 -11.07 -0.80
C VAL A 124 16.84 -11.38 -2.26
N THR A 125 16.98 -12.65 -2.64
CA THR A 125 17.15 -13.04 -4.05
C THR A 125 15.95 -12.65 -4.92
N VAL A 126 14.74 -12.68 -4.37
CA VAL A 126 13.53 -12.21 -5.08
C VAL A 126 13.55 -10.68 -5.29
N LEU A 127 14.27 -9.94 -4.46
CA LEU A 127 14.40 -8.48 -4.53
C LEU A 127 15.55 -7.99 -5.43
N GLU A 128 16.42 -8.90 -5.90
CA GLU A 128 17.52 -8.62 -6.84
C GLU A 128 17.01 -8.47 -8.28
#